data_AF-A0A7S2QCB6-F1
#
_entry.id   AF-A0A7S2QCB6-F1
#
_cell.length_a   1.000
_cell.length_b   1.000
_cell.length_c   1.000
_cell.angle_alpha   90.00
_cell.angle_beta   90.00
_cell.angle_gamma   90.00
#
_symmetry.space_group_name_H-M   'P 1'
#
loop_
_entity.id
_entity.type
_entity.pdbx_description
1 polymer ?
#
loop_
_entity_poly.entity_id
_entity_poly.type
_entity_poly.pdbx_seq_one_letter_code
_entity_poly.pdbx_strand_id
1 'polypeptide(L)'
;AAPLCGRARRTRSLECRPLFGGAAVREGQCEGLLRPALVEACSCDKGHCINSTECQDDRMALLSSSPDLGNHAFADLPYRILGCLMKEDAAAAEPGNATAPPGAEDRTCVGWGGAGACRGGLPFYGMRSNAMTPYMCFSFCISKGLDLSGIAARGECRCGASPLNAAVWRHKTPRPGLALQADHIHAGEVEGECPLRVARYTGHFEHGGVPLELMDATVEDEAYIDSVVAGRAIEAEAEEDTTPSAGGAAGNSTGAVALAGTQGGWWFGGRDRAGWERPCWPGNCGPGLGPWRKRSSTLLGGISGRWEEYVILEYYFSDEVDAGRKEAFRKAVDAWEKVTCMHFFEAAVQPPAPAVLVTNHPNEQDHCFATHIGYPGDNEYTTVNLGWCSDNRYVGNIIHELGHVLGMNHEQKRPDAIHSYNGHGPHLRVHWDNVDHWADQYTQDPNSYMGSANDGPHDPQVGYAPYDFGSIMHYPTGTHFDTIPMEHGSLTGNRRSLSDGDILQILDQYQCKEKQ
;
A
#
# COMPACT_ATOMS: atom_id res chain seq x y z
N ALA A 1 -25.74 37.30 6.48
CA ALA A 1 -25.15 36.03 6.96
C ALA A 1 -26.26 35.00 6.99
N ALA A 2 -26.28 34.11 6.00
CA ALA A 2 -27.25 33.03 5.87
C ALA A 2 -26.66 31.74 6.48
N PRO A 3 -27.48 30.83 7.02
CA PRO A 3 -27.03 29.76 7.91
C PRO A 3 -26.26 28.68 7.15
N LEU A 4 -25.13 28.25 7.69
CA LEU A 4 -24.37 27.07 7.25
C LEU A 4 -25.13 25.79 7.64
N CYS A 5 -26.18 25.44 6.89
CA CYS A 5 -26.76 24.10 6.88
C CYS A 5 -26.14 23.30 5.73
N GLY A 6 -25.55 22.13 6.06
CA GLY A 6 -25.02 21.15 5.11
C GLY A 6 -23.50 20.91 5.23
N ARG A 7 -23.05 20.20 6.27
CA ARG A 7 -21.74 19.54 6.22
C ARG A 7 -21.92 18.24 5.45
N ALA A 8 -21.22 18.07 4.34
CA ALA A 8 -21.28 16.84 3.56
C ALA A 8 -20.78 15.66 4.38
N ARG A 9 -21.38 14.49 4.18
CA ARG A 9 -21.11 13.31 5.00
C ARG A 9 -20.98 12.05 4.15
N ARG A 10 -20.24 11.09 4.70
CA ARG A 10 -20.26 9.69 4.27
C ARG A 10 -20.82 8.83 5.38
N THR A 11 -21.43 7.74 4.97
CA THR A 11 -21.98 6.73 5.87
C THR A 11 -21.33 5.40 5.55
N ARG A 12 -21.07 4.61 6.59
CA ARG A 12 -20.59 3.23 6.46
C ARG A 12 -21.55 2.27 7.14
N SER A 13 -21.60 1.04 6.67
CA SER A 13 -22.31 -0.06 7.32
C SER A 13 -21.37 -0.80 8.28
N LEU A 14 -21.90 -1.24 9.43
CA LEU A 14 -21.17 -2.05 10.39
C LEU A 14 -21.87 -3.38 10.59
N GLU A 15 -21.08 -4.45 10.64
CA GLU A 15 -21.57 -5.79 10.93
C GLU A 15 -20.75 -6.40 12.06
N CYS A 16 -21.44 -7.00 13.03
CA CYS A 16 -20.78 -7.82 14.05
C CYS A 16 -20.57 -9.23 13.48
N ARG A 17 -19.33 -9.71 13.41
CA ARG A 17 -19.00 -11.02 12.84
C ARG A 17 -18.10 -11.84 13.79
N PRO A 18 -18.28 -13.17 13.82
CA PRO A 18 -17.40 -14.06 14.58
C PRO A 18 -15.98 -14.12 13.97
N LEU A 19 -14.97 -14.19 14.84
CA LEU A 19 -13.55 -14.23 14.45
C LEU A 19 -13.20 -15.42 13.54
N PHE A 20 -13.74 -16.60 13.84
CA PHE A 20 -13.42 -17.83 13.11
C PHE A 20 -14.34 -18.06 11.90
N GLY A 21 -14.89 -16.97 11.34
CA GLY A 21 -15.80 -16.99 10.21
C GLY A 21 -17.26 -17.28 10.61
N GLY A 22 -18.17 -17.04 9.67
CA GLY A 22 -19.62 -17.20 9.84
C GLY A 22 -20.43 -15.99 9.36
N ALA A 23 -21.76 -16.12 9.35
CA ALA A 23 -22.67 -15.02 9.04
C ALA A 23 -22.61 -13.93 10.11
N ALA A 24 -23.06 -12.72 9.77
CA ALA A 24 -23.22 -11.64 10.73
C ALA A 24 -24.11 -12.07 11.90
N VAL A 25 -23.70 -11.71 13.12
CA VAL A 25 -24.40 -11.99 14.37
C VAL A 25 -25.05 -10.71 14.90
N ARG A 26 -25.85 -10.85 15.97
CA ARG A 26 -26.50 -9.70 16.62
C ARG A 26 -25.45 -8.72 17.15
N GLU A 27 -25.68 -7.42 16.97
CA GLU A 27 -24.76 -6.34 17.35
C GLU A 27 -24.29 -6.43 18.82
N GLY A 28 -25.17 -6.82 19.75
CA GLY A 28 -24.82 -6.99 21.16
C GLY A 28 -23.73 -8.04 21.45
N GLN A 29 -23.39 -8.92 20.49
CA GLN A 29 -22.25 -9.84 20.65
C GLN A 29 -20.88 -9.16 20.45
N CYS A 30 -20.86 -7.96 19.86
CA CYS A 30 -19.68 -7.11 19.74
C CYS A 30 -19.64 -6.01 20.82
N GLU A 31 -20.50 -6.10 21.85
CA GLU A 31 -20.51 -5.12 22.94
C GLU A 31 -19.15 -5.08 23.65
N GLY A 32 -18.61 -3.88 23.85
CA GLY A 32 -17.30 -3.65 24.44
C GLY A 32 -16.11 -3.73 23.48
N LEU A 33 -16.32 -4.00 22.18
CA LEU A 33 -15.29 -3.87 21.16
C LEU A 33 -15.21 -2.43 20.64
N LEU A 34 -14.03 -2.03 20.16
CA LEU A 34 -13.85 -0.75 19.48
C LEU A 34 -14.63 -0.78 18.16
N ARG A 35 -15.45 0.25 17.94
CA ARG A 35 -16.28 0.40 16.75
C ARG A 35 -16.01 1.76 16.08
N PRO A 36 -15.87 1.81 14.75
CA PRO A 36 -15.70 3.05 14.03
C PRO A 36 -17.01 3.83 13.99
N ALA A 37 -16.93 5.14 13.73
CA ALA A 37 -18.10 5.97 13.55
C ALA A 37 -18.92 5.55 12.31
N LEU A 38 -20.25 5.52 12.44
CA LEU A 38 -21.16 5.22 11.32
C LEU A 38 -21.21 6.34 10.28
N VAL A 39 -20.94 7.57 10.71
CA VAL A 39 -21.01 8.77 9.91
C VAL A 39 -19.72 9.55 10.06
N GLU A 40 -19.17 9.95 8.94
CA GLU A 40 -17.95 10.73 8.87
C GLU A 40 -18.20 12.01 8.08
N ALA A 41 -17.56 13.11 8.49
CA ALA A 41 -17.57 14.33 7.69
C ALA A 41 -16.75 14.10 6.43
N CYS A 42 -17.19 14.64 5.30
CA CYS A 42 -16.43 14.56 4.07
C CYS A 42 -16.50 15.88 3.32
N SER A 43 -15.62 16.06 2.34
CA SER A 43 -15.51 17.30 1.57
C SER A 43 -16.10 17.13 0.17
N CYS A 44 -17.05 18.01 -0.20
CA CYS A 44 -17.76 17.96 -1.50
C CYS A 44 -16.85 18.18 -2.70
N ASP A 45 -15.70 18.81 -2.49
CA ASP A 45 -14.70 19.08 -3.53
C ASP A 45 -14.02 17.82 -4.07
N LYS A 46 -14.19 16.67 -3.40
CA LYS A 46 -13.71 15.36 -3.84
C LYS A 46 -14.75 14.51 -4.60
N GLY A 47 -15.98 14.99 -4.78
CA GLY A 47 -17.00 14.35 -5.64
C GLY A 47 -17.79 13.15 -5.05
N HIS A 48 -17.38 12.57 -3.92
CA HIS A 48 -17.98 11.35 -3.35
C HIS A 48 -18.62 11.56 -1.97
N CYS A 49 -19.29 12.69 -1.81
CA CYS A 49 -20.00 13.08 -0.60
C CYS A 49 -21.50 13.15 -0.82
N ILE A 50 -22.28 12.77 0.19
CA ILE A 50 -23.72 13.01 0.19
C ILE A 50 -23.98 14.45 0.67
N ASN A 51 -24.65 15.24 -0.16
CA ASN A 51 -25.09 16.59 0.18
C ASN A 51 -26.48 16.49 0.87
N SER A 52 -26.57 16.76 2.18
CA SER A 52 -27.86 16.70 2.89
C SER A 52 -28.42 18.09 3.18
N THR A 53 -29.59 18.40 2.62
CA THR A 53 -30.54 19.39 3.19
C THR A 53 -31.43 18.75 4.28
N GLU A 54 -31.42 17.42 4.41
CA GLU A 54 -32.22 16.65 5.37
C GLU A 54 -31.33 16.04 6.45
N CYS A 55 -30.97 16.83 7.46
CA CYS A 55 -30.56 16.29 8.75
C CYS A 55 -31.78 16.27 9.68
N GLN A 56 -32.68 15.30 9.48
CA GLN A 56 -33.73 14.99 10.47
C GLN A 56 -33.33 13.72 11.21
N ASP A 57 -32.40 13.82 12.16
CA ASP A 57 -32.48 13.09 13.42
C ASP A 57 -31.37 13.55 14.37
N ASP A 58 -31.78 14.21 15.46
CA ASP A 58 -30.93 14.74 16.53
C ASP A 58 -30.21 13.64 17.35
N ARG A 59 -30.26 12.39 16.91
CA ARG A 59 -29.59 11.23 17.53
C ARG A 59 -28.23 10.87 16.93
N MET A 60 -27.88 11.41 15.76
CA MET A 60 -26.63 11.06 15.05
C MET A 60 -25.45 11.99 15.37
N ALA A 61 -25.68 13.10 16.07
CA ALA A 61 -24.65 14.10 16.41
C ALA A 61 -23.71 13.67 17.56
N LEU A 62 -23.91 12.50 18.17
CA LEU A 62 -23.13 12.00 19.32
C LEU A 62 -22.17 10.84 19.00
N LEU A 63 -21.95 10.51 17.71
CA LEU A 63 -21.09 9.40 17.30
C LEU A 63 -19.83 9.83 16.53
N SER A 64 -19.47 11.12 16.56
CA SER A 64 -18.30 11.64 15.82
C SER A 64 -16.96 11.49 16.55
N SER A 65 -16.86 10.64 17.56
CA SER A 65 -15.56 10.27 18.15
C SER A 65 -15.25 8.84 17.76
N SER A 66 -14.80 8.64 16.52
CA SER A 66 -13.88 7.53 16.31
C SER A 66 -12.62 7.87 17.12
N PRO A 67 -12.07 6.95 17.94
CA PRO A 67 -10.71 7.15 18.40
C PRO A 67 -9.85 7.29 17.14
N ASP A 68 -9.27 8.46 16.96
CA ASP A 68 -8.26 8.71 15.94
C ASP A 68 -7.05 7.85 16.33
N LEU A 69 -6.98 6.63 15.76
CA LEU A 69 -5.86 5.73 15.96
C LEU A 69 -4.53 6.37 15.51
N GLY A 70 -4.58 7.47 14.76
CA GLY A 70 -3.42 8.28 14.39
C GLY A 70 -2.75 9.03 15.57
N ASN A 71 -3.38 9.08 16.75
CA ASN A 71 -2.86 9.80 17.92
C ASN A 71 -2.80 8.96 19.22
N HIS A 72 -3.13 7.67 19.17
CA HIS A 72 -2.93 6.79 20.31
C HIS A 72 -1.45 6.37 20.39
N ALA A 73 -0.84 6.56 21.56
CA ALA A 73 0.47 5.99 21.83
C ALA A 73 0.42 4.47 21.54
N PHE A 74 1.45 3.95 20.87
CA PHE A 74 1.61 2.53 20.53
C PHE A 74 1.25 1.56 21.69
N ALA A 75 1.32 2.00 22.95
CA ALA A 75 0.95 1.24 24.15
C ALA A 75 -0.54 0.78 24.26
N ASP A 76 -1.47 1.28 23.45
CA ASP A 76 -2.92 0.97 23.54
C ASP A 76 -3.45 0.10 22.38
N LEU A 77 -2.62 -0.74 21.76
CA LEU A 77 -3.07 -1.65 20.69
C LEU A 77 -4.23 -2.55 21.18
N PRO A 78 -5.37 -2.62 20.47
CA PRO A 78 -6.55 -3.34 20.94
C PRO A 78 -6.42 -4.84 20.69
N TYR A 79 -5.79 -5.56 21.61
CA TYR A 79 -5.68 -7.02 21.58
C TYR A 79 -6.15 -7.68 22.88
N ARG A 80 -6.50 -8.96 22.79
CA ARG A 80 -6.82 -9.80 23.96
C ARG A 80 -6.27 -11.20 23.80
N ILE A 81 -5.95 -11.83 24.92
CA ILE A 81 -5.62 -13.26 24.95
C ILE A 81 -6.88 -14.07 24.63
N LEU A 82 -6.76 -14.98 23.66
CA LEU A 82 -7.79 -15.95 23.29
C LEU A 82 -7.75 -17.18 24.21
N GLY A 83 -6.55 -17.71 24.44
CA GLY A 83 -6.36 -18.94 25.20
C GLY A 83 -5.06 -19.64 24.83
N CYS A 84 -5.02 -20.94 25.05
CA CYS A 84 -3.85 -21.77 24.82
C CYS A 84 -4.12 -22.91 23.81
N LEU A 85 -3.16 -23.16 22.92
CA LEU A 85 -3.06 -24.34 22.08
C LEU A 85 -2.21 -25.41 22.78
N MET A 86 -2.76 -26.60 22.97
CA MET A 86 -2.06 -27.71 23.63
C MET A 86 -1.03 -28.37 22.71
N LYS A 87 -0.14 -29.19 23.27
CA LYS A 87 1.03 -29.70 22.54
C LYS A 87 0.65 -30.50 21.29
N GLU A 88 -0.45 -31.23 21.28
CA GLU A 88 -0.89 -32.00 20.11
C GLU A 88 -1.28 -31.10 18.93
N ASP A 89 -1.87 -29.93 19.23
CA ASP A 89 -2.30 -28.93 18.25
C ASP A 89 -1.19 -27.92 17.92
N ALA A 90 -0.26 -27.69 18.85
CA ALA A 90 0.91 -26.83 18.68
C ALA A 90 2.11 -27.56 18.04
N ALA A 91 2.22 -28.89 18.17
CA ALA A 91 3.38 -29.69 17.75
C ALA A 91 3.37 -30.10 16.27
N ALA A 92 2.53 -29.50 15.44
CA ALA A 92 2.60 -29.67 14.00
C ALA A 92 3.82 -28.98 13.33
N ALA A 93 4.87 -28.67 14.09
CA ALA A 93 6.19 -28.46 13.52
C ALA A 93 7.32 -28.66 14.56
N GLU A 94 8.26 -29.55 14.22
CA GLU A 94 9.61 -29.57 14.76
C GLU A 94 10.22 -28.14 14.79
N PRO A 95 11.14 -27.84 15.73
CA PRO A 95 11.87 -26.59 15.70
C PRO A 95 12.50 -26.43 14.31
N GLY A 96 12.22 -25.30 13.65
CA GLY A 96 12.84 -24.98 12.37
C GLY A 96 14.34 -25.21 12.45
N ASN A 97 14.90 -25.82 11.39
CA ASN A 97 16.32 -26.08 11.30
C ASN A 97 17.08 -24.78 11.59
N ALA A 98 18.15 -24.84 12.41
CA ALA A 98 18.97 -23.69 12.81
C ALA A 98 19.72 -23.01 11.62
N THR A 99 19.36 -23.38 10.40
CA THR A 99 19.87 -22.90 9.12
C THR A 99 18.86 -22.05 8.36
N ALA A 100 17.70 -21.70 8.95
CA ALA A 100 16.80 -20.74 8.35
C ALA A 100 17.51 -19.38 8.20
N PRO A 101 17.39 -18.69 7.05
CA PRO A 101 18.03 -17.40 6.85
C PRO A 101 17.63 -16.41 7.96
N PRO A 102 18.47 -15.43 8.29
CA PRO A 102 18.13 -14.41 9.28
C PRO A 102 16.93 -13.62 8.75
N GLY A 103 15.74 -13.92 9.26
CA GLY A 103 14.48 -13.33 8.85
C GLY A 103 13.35 -13.86 9.71
N ALA A 104 12.31 -13.05 9.93
CA ALA A 104 11.13 -13.47 10.67
C ALA A 104 10.17 -14.33 9.81
N GLU A 105 10.41 -14.44 8.50
CA GLU A 105 9.60 -15.26 7.60
C GLU A 105 9.79 -16.76 7.86
N ASP A 106 8.70 -17.51 7.94
CA ASP A 106 8.71 -18.97 8.04
C ASP A 106 8.11 -19.65 6.79
N ARG A 107 8.95 -19.82 5.76
CA ARG A 107 8.51 -20.41 4.49
C ARG A 107 8.10 -21.90 4.59
N THR A 108 8.15 -22.53 5.78
CA THR A 108 7.72 -23.93 5.99
C THR A 108 6.27 -24.16 5.56
N CYS A 109 5.39 -23.18 5.74
CA CYS A 109 3.96 -23.34 5.46
C CYS A 109 3.55 -23.04 4.01
N VAL A 110 4.48 -22.56 3.15
CA VAL A 110 4.19 -22.27 1.74
C VAL A 110 3.67 -23.53 1.04
N GLY A 111 4.44 -24.61 1.04
CA GLY A 111 4.03 -25.88 0.41
C GLY A 111 3.09 -26.76 1.24
N TRP A 112 2.49 -26.25 2.33
CA TRP A 112 1.74 -27.11 3.25
C TRP A 112 0.49 -27.72 2.61
N GLY A 113 0.34 -29.03 2.76
CA GLY A 113 -0.83 -29.81 2.35
C GLY A 113 -1.16 -30.96 3.31
N GLY A 114 -0.65 -30.90 4.54
CA GLY A 114 -0.88 -31.93 5.57
C GLY A 114 -2.28 -31.83 6.19
N ALA A 115 -2.71 -32.92 6.84
CA ALA A 115 -4.01 -32.98 7.52
C ALA A 115 -4.08 -32.16 8.82
N GLY A 116 -2.93 -31.79 9.40
CA GLY A 116 -2.83 -30.99 10.63
C GLY A 116 -2.66 -29.49 10.37
N ALA A 117 -2.67 -28.71 11.46
CA ALA A 117 -2.50 -27.26 11.40
C ALA A 117 -1.02 -26.87 11.23
N CYS A 118 -0.63 -26.20 10.14
CA CYS A 118 0.73 -25.71 9.97
C CYS A 118 1.05 -24.68 11.05
N ARG A 119 2.10 -24.95 11.85
CA ARG A 119 2.50 -24.09 13.00
C ARG A 119 1.32 -23.76 13.92
N GLY A 120 0.41 -24.71 14.15
CA GLY A 120 -0.76 -24.51 15.02
C GLY A 120 -1.77 -23.49 14.49
N GLY A 121 -1.77 -23.21 13.18
CA GLY A 121 -2.64 -22.22 12.55
C GLY A 121 -2.11 -20.78 12.61
N LEU A 122 -0.81 -20.61 12.88
CA LEU A 122 -0.09 -19.33 12.81
C LEU A 122 1.07 -19.45 11.81
N PRO A 123 0.79 -19.54 10.49
CA PRO A 123 1.72 -20.04 9.50
C PRO A 123 2.67 -18.98 8.90
N PHE A 124 2.53 -17.71 9.25
CA PHE A 124 3.21 -16.63 8.53
C PHE A 124 4.58 -16.32 9.12
N TYR A 125 4.67 -15.60 10.22
CA TYR A 125 5.99 -15.20 10.75
C TYR A 125 6.37 -15.98 12.01
N GLY A 126 7.67 -16.14 12.22
CA GLY A 126 8.29 -16.72 13.40
C GLY A 126 9.52 -15.92 13.82
N MET A 127 9.46 -15.23 14.97
CA MET A 127 10.61 -14.49 15.51
C MET A 127 10.94 -14.95 16.93
N ARG A 128 12.23 -15.04 17.28
CA ARG A 128 12.67 -15.45 18.62
C ARG A 128 13.30 -14.28 19.37
N SER A 129 12.90 -14.10 20.62
CA SER A 129 13.54 -13.15 21.53
C SER A 129 13.56 -13.70 22.95
N ASN A 130 14.67 -13.49 23.65
CA ASN A 130 14.79 -13.81 25.08
C ASN A 130 13.94 -12.87 25.96
N ALA A 131 13.48 -11.74 25.42
CA ALA A 131 12.63 -10.78 26.12
C ALA A 131 11.18 -10.77 25.60
N MET A 132 10.75 -11.78 24.81
CA MET A 132 9.46 -11.78 24.12
C MET A 132 8.26 -11.53 25.05
N THR A 133 7.45 -10.51 24.75
CA THR A 133 6.21 -10.18 25.46
C THR A 133 5.00 -10.31 24.51
N PRO A 134 3.78 -10.55 25.05
CA PRO A 134 2.55 -10.57 24.24
C PRO A 134 2.38 -9.32 23.37
N TYR A 135 2.69 -8.16 23.93
CA TYR A 135 2.63 -6.88 23.22
C TYR A 135 3.62 -6.83 22.04
N MET A 136 4.89 -7.19 22.23
CA MET A 136 5.86 -7.17 21.13
C MET A 136 5.48 -8.12 20.01
N CYS A 137 5.02 -9.33 20.36
CA CYS A 137 4.57 -10.30 19.37
C CYS A 137 3.33 -9.81 18.62
N PHE A 138 2.34 -9.29 19.35
CA PHE A 138 1.13 -8.74 18.75
C PHE A 138 1.42 -7.53 17.85
N SER A 139 2.23 -6.58 18.32
CA SER A 139 2.62 -5.38 17.56
C SER A 139 3.33 -5.74 16.27
N PHE A 140 4.19 -6.75 16.28
CA PHE A 140 4.85 -7.24 15.07
C PHE A 140 3.86 -7.91 14.11
N CYS A 141 2.99 -8.81 14.59
CA CYS A 141 2.03 -9.48 13.71
C CYS A 141 1.03 -8.49 13.08
N ILE A 142 0.48 -7.57 13.87
CA ILE A 142 -0.51 -6.60 13.36
C ILE A 142 0.11 -5.63 12.37
N SER A 143 1.40 -5.29 12.53
CA SER A 143 2.12 -4.46 11.56
C SER A 143 2.28 -5.16 10.21
N LYS A 144 2.20 -6.50 10.16
CA LYS A 144 2.16 -7.25 8.90
C LYS A 144 0.73 -7.54 8.40
N GLY A 145 -0.28 -6.87 8.97
CA GLY A 145 -1.68 -7.06 8.62
C GLY A 145 -2.32 -8.31 9.23
N LEU A 146 -1.63 -9.01 10.14
CA LEU A 146 -2.06 -10.28 10.72
C LEU A 146 -2.75 -10.05 12.07
N ASP A 147 -3.99 -10.52 12.19
CA ASP A 147 -4.86 -10.24 13.33
C ASP A 147 -4.72 -11.24 14.50
N LEU A 148 -3.89 -12.27 14.34
CA LEU A 148 -3.56 -13.25 15.38
C LEU A 148 -2.06 -13.25 15.67
N SER A 149 -1.72 -13.37 16.95
CA SER A 149 -0.35 -13.59 17.40
C SER A 149 -0.30 -14.71 18.43
N GLY A 150 0.84 -15.38 18.57
CA GLY A 150 1.02 -16.45 19.52
C GLY A 150 2.44 -16.51 20.05
N ILE A 151 2.59 -16.76 21.35
CA ILE A 151 3.91 -16.95 21.97
C ILE A 151 4.04 -18.42 22.35
N ALA A 152 4.97 -19.09 21.69
CA ALA A 152 5.36 -20.45 22.01
C ALA A 152 6.37 -20.49 23.16
N ALA A 153 6.57 -21.69 23.72
CA ALA A 153 7.62 -21.94 24.72
C ALA A 153 8.99 -21.41 24.25
N ARG A 154 9.79 -20.89 25.18
CA ARG A 154 11.13 -20.28 24.94
C ARG A 154 11.13 -18.96 24.15
N GLY A 155 10.00 -18.24 24.07
CA GLY A 155 9.94 -16.87 23.58
C GLY A 155 9.91 -16.73 22.06
N GLU A 156 9.40 -17.73 21.35
CA GLU A 156 9.12 -17.65 19.92
C GLU A 156 7.73 -17.04 19.68
N CYS A 157 7.68 -15.92 18.97
CA CYS A 157 6.45 -15.31 18.49
C CYS A 157 6.06 -15.91 17.14
N ARG A 158 4.76 -16.13 16.94
CA ARG A 158 4.13 -16.67 15.74
C ARG A 158 2.97 -15.78 15.30
N CYS A 159 2.85 -15.55 14.00
CA CYS A 159 1.78 -14.71 13.43
C CYS A 159 0.82 -15.52 12.56
N GLY A 160 -0.47 -15.20 12.67
CA GLY A 160 -1.55 -15.87 11.96
C GLY A 160 -2.64 -14.89 11.54
N ALA A 161 -3.50 -15.32 10.63
CA ALA A 161 -4.69 -14.59 10.29
C ALA A 161 -5.93 -15.42 10.64
N SER A 162 -6.96 -14.77 11.16
CA SER A 162 -8.26 -15.42 11.33
C SER A 162 -8.98 -15.49 9.97
N PRO A 163 -9.98 -16.37 9.81
CA PRO A 163 -10.86 -16.34 8.65
C PRO A 163 -11.63 -15.02 8.47
N LEU A 164 -11.80 -14.21 9.53
CA LEU A 164 -12.44 -12.90 9.46
C LEU A 164 -11.56 -11.87 8.71
N ASN A 165 -10.24 -12.03 8.78
CA ASN A 165 -9.26 -11.20 8.07
C ASN A 165 -9.14 -11.66 6.61
N ALA A 166 -10.23 -11.51 5.86
CA ALA A 166 -10.36 -11.92 4.48
C ALA A 166 -9.30 -11.33 3.54
N ALA A 167 -8.78 -10.12 3.83
CA ALA A 167 -7.72 -9.47 3.06
C ALA A 167 -6.44 -10.31 2.95
N VAL A 168 -6.01 -10.90 4.08
CA VAL A 168 -4.86 -11.83 4.10
C VAL A 168 -5.12 -13.03 3.21
N TRP A 169 -6.36 -13.52 3.16
CA TRP A 169 -6.73 -14.69 2.37
C TRP A 169 -7.16 -14.37 0.92
N ARG A 170 -6.86 -13.16 0.42
CA ARG A 170 -7.29 -12.67 -0.92
C ARG A 170 -8.80 -12.86 -1.13
N HIS A 171 -9.59 -12.63 -0.08
CA HIS A 171 -11.04 -12.83 -0.01
C HIS A 171 -11.52 -14.25 -0.34
N LYS A 172 -10.66 -15.26 -0.22
CA LYS A 172 -10.95 -16.68 -0.45
C LYS A 172 -10.93 -17.45 0.87
N THR A 173 -11.46 -18.66 0.86
CA THR A 173 -11.36 -19.57 2.01
C THR A 173 -9.89 -19.97 2.23
N PRO A 174 -9.37 -19.92 3.47
CA PRO A 174 -8.02 -20.37 3.78
C PRO A 174 -7.80 -21.83 3.37
N ARG A 175 -6.59 -22.17 2.89
CA ARG A 175 -6.24 -23.57 2.63
C ARG A 175 -6.30 -24.38 3.94
N PRO A 176 -6.70 -25.67 3.89
CA PRO A 176 -6.77 -26.51 5.08
C PRO A 176 -5.47 -26.50 5.89
N GLY A 177 -5.59 -26.37 7.21
CA GLY A 177 -4.45 -26.36 8.13
C GLY A 177 -3.72 -25.03 8.27
N LEU A 178 -4.03 -23.99 7.47
CA LEU A 178 -3.36 -22.68 7.63
C LEU A 178 -4.05 -21.75 8.64
N ALA A 179 -5.38 -21.81 8.74
CA ALA A 179 -6.13 -20.97 9.67
C ALA A 179 -6.30 -21.68 11.02
N LEU A 180 -6.13 -20.91 12.10
CA LEU A 180 -6.39 -21.34 13.47
C LEU A 180 -7.85 -21.81 13.64
N GLN A 181 -8.05 -22.98 14.26
CA GLN A 181 -9.36 -23.54 14.54
C GLN A 181 -9.76 -23.26 15.99
N ALA A 182 -11.04 -22.91 16.20
CA ALA A 182 -11.54 -22.46 17.50
C ALA A 182 -11.59 -23.57 18.56
N ASP A 183 -11.87 -24.80 18.14
CA ASP A 183 -11.95 -26.00 18.97
C ASP A 183 -10.60 -26.43 19.55
N HIS A 184 -9.49 -25.98 18.95
CA HIS A 184 -8.14 -26.24 19.45
C HIS A 184 -7.69 -25.23 20.53
N ILE A 185 -8.52 -24.24 20.87
CA ILE A 185 -8.17 -23.19 21.85
C ILE A 185 -8.83 -23.46 23.19
N HIS A 186 -8.02 -23.71 24.21
CA HIS A 186 -8.49 -23.89 25.58
C HIS A 186 -8.50 -22.56 26.34
N ALA A 187 -9.63 -22.25 26.97
CA ALA A 187 -9.80 -21.04 27.78
C ALA A 187 -9.24 -21.21 29.20
N GLY A 188 -8.48 -20.22 29.67
CA GLY A 188 -7.94 -20.16 31.04
C GLY A 188 -6.47 -20.56 31.18
N GLU A 189 -5.90 -20.24 32.33
CA GLU A 189 -4.64 -20.84 32.78
C GLU A 189 -4.93 -22.30 33.10
N VAL A 190 -4.68 -23.20 32.15
CA VAL A 190 -4.55 -24.62 32.48
C VAL A 190 -3.43 -24.70 33.52
N GLU A 191 -3.66 -25.34 34.68
CA GLU A 191 -2.59 -25.65 35.64
C GLU A 191 -1.54 -26.51 34.93
N GLY A 192 -0.57 -25.88 34.26
CA GLY A 192 0.33 -26.56 33.33
C GLY A 192 0.83 -25.64 32.22
N GLU A 193 1.98 -25.98 31.67
CA GLU A 193 2.65 -25.26 30.58
C GLU A 193 1.65 -24.94 29.45
N CYS A 194 1.57 -23.68 29.04
CA CYS A 194 0.86 -23.31 27.82
C CYS A 194 1.85 -23.34 26.64
N PRO A 195 1.83 -24.36 25.76
CA PRO A 195 2.84 -24.50 24.72
C PRO A 195 2.81 -23.37 23.70
N LEU A 196 1.62 -22.84 23.40
CA LEU A 196 1.42 -21.70 22.52
C LEU A 196 0.22 -20.88 23.00
N ARG A 197 0.49 -19.69 23.56
CA ARG A 197 -0.54 -18.75 24.03
C ARG A 197 -0.92 -17.80 22.92
N VAL A 198 -2.19 -17.78 22.53
CA VAL A 198 -2.70 -17.03 21.38
C VAL A 198 -3.41 -15.76 21.84
N ALA A 199 -3.19 -14.68 21.10
CA ALA A 199 -3.92 -13.43 21.19
C ALA A 199 -4.57 -13.07 19.86
N ARG A 200 -5.61 -12.23 19.93
CA ARG A 200 -6.27 -11.66 18.75
C ARG A 200 -6.38 -10.15 18.84
N TYR A 201 -6.46 -9.53 17.68
CA TYR A 201 -6.97 -8.18 17.50
C TYR A 201 -8.45 -8.07 17.91
N THR A 202 -8.85 -6.92 18.44
CA THR A 202 -10.20 -6.65 18.97
C THR A 202 -10.82 -5.36 18.43
N GLY A 203 -10.14 -4.69 17.51
CA GLY A 203 -10.70 -3.54 16.80
C GLY A 203 -11.52 -3.97 15.58
N HIS A 204 -11.81 -3.01 14.71
CA HIS A 204 -12.64 -3.21 13.54
C HIS A 204 -11.83 -3.65 12.32
N PHE A 205 -12.50 -4.33 11.39
CA PHE A 205 -11.95 -4.66 10.08
C PHE A 205 -12.58 -3.76 9.04
N GLU A 206 -11.79 -3.33 8.07
CA GLU A 206 -12.22 -2.48 6.96
C GLU A 206 -12.11 -3.29 5.68
N HIS A 207 -13.26 -3.54 5.05
CA HIS A 207 -13.36 -4.43 3.90
C HIS A 207 -12.65 -5.79 4.10
N GLY A 208 -12.64 -6.33 5.32
CA GLY A 208 -12.04 -7.63 5.62
C GLY A 208 -10.53 -7.60 5.90
N GLY A 209 -9.90 -6.44 5.96
CA GLY A 209 -8.53 -6.26 6.45
C GLY A 209 -8.47 -5.49 7.77
N VAL A 210 -7.33 -5.50 8.44
CA VAL A 210 -7.09 -4.60 9.57
C VAL A 210 -6.94 -3.14 9.06
N PRO A 211 -7.14 -2.12 9.90
CA PRO A 211 -6.97 -0.73 9.50
C PRO A 211 -5.53 -0.46 9.01
N LEU A 212 -5.41 0.33 7.95
CA LEU A 212 -4.13 0.66 7.31
C LEU A 212 -3.13 1.30 8.28
N GLU A 213 -3.62 2.09 9.23
CA GLU A 213 -2.81 2.82 10.22
C GLU A 213 -2.09 1.89 11.20
N LEU A 214 -2.51 0.63 11.29
CA LEU A 214 -1.84 -0.39 12.12
C LEU A 214 -0.77 -1.16 11.35
N MET A 215 -0.66 -0.95 10.03
CA MET A 215 0.21 -1.72 9.15
C MET A 215 1.56 -1.04 8.88
N ASP A 216 2.55 -1.88 8.60
CA ASP A 216 3.96 -1.60 8.29
C ASP A 216 4.52 -2.75 7.43
N ALA A 217 3.83 -3.01 6.32
CA ALA A 217 4.20 -4.05 5.38
C ALA A 217 5.06 -3.45 4.26
N THR A 218 6.10 -4.18 3.87
CA THR A 218 6.82 -3.96 2.62
C THR A 218 6.23 -4.84 1.52
N VAL A 219 6.63 -4.63 0.27
CA VAL A 219 6.24 -5.52 -0.82
C VAL A 219 6.75 -6.96 -0.62
N GLU A 220 7.89 -7.16 0.04
CA GLU A 220 8.38 -8.50 0.38
C GLU A 220 7.46 -9.19 1.39
N ASP A 221 6.95 -8.45 2.38
CA ASP A 221 5.96 -8.98 3.31
C ASP A 221 4.66 -9.38 2.59
N GLU A 222 4.23 -8.57 1.63
CA GLU A 222 3.06 -8.87 0.79
C GLU A 222 3.27 -10.16 0.01
N ALA A 223 4.33 -10.23 -0.81
CA ALA A 223 4.66 -11.41 -1.61
C ALA A 223 4.89 -12.67 -0.75
N TYR A 224 5.47 -12.51 0.44
CA TYR A 224 5.68 -13.62 1.37
C TYR A 224 4.35 -14.17 1.90
N ILE A 225 3.48 -13.31 2.43
CA ILE A 225 2.17 -13.72 2.94
C ILE A 225 1.35 -14.35 1.81
N ASP A 226 1.38 -13.77 0.61
CA ASP A 226 0.67 -14.32 -0.55
C ASP A 226 1.25 -15.64 -1.02
N SER A 227 2.56 -15.86 -0.87
CA SER A 227 3.17 -17.17 -1.13
C SER A 227 2.59 -18.25 -0.22
N VAL A 228 2.42 -17.94 1.08
CA VAL A 228 1.79 -18.85 2.05
C VAL A 228 0.33 -19.11 1.70
N VAL A 229 -0.41 -18.09 1.26
CA VAL A 229 -1.83 -18.21 0.90
C VAL A 229 -2.00 -19.02 -0.38
N ALA A 230 -1.25 -18.69 -1.43
CA ALA A 230 -1.32 -19.31 -2.76
C ALA A 230 -0.75 -20.73 -2.79
N GLY A 231 0.17 -21.06 -1.88
CA GLY A 231 0.82 -22.36 -1.82
C GLY A 231 1.99 -22.56 -2.76
N ARG A 232 2.55 -21.46 -3.27
CA ARG A 232 3.70 -21.41 -4.17
C ARG A 232 4.50 -20.14 -3.87
N ALA A 233 5.78 -20.13 -4.20
CA ALA A 233 6.55 -18.90 -4.13
C ALA A 233 5.98 -17.84 -5.10
N ILE A 234 5.89 -16.61 -4.62
CA ILE A 234 5.62 -15.38 -5.36
C ILE A 234 6.83 -14.48 -5.10
N GLU A 235 7.42 -13.98 -6.18
CA GLU A 235 8.53 -13.01 -6.13
C GLU A 235 7.95 -11.61 -5.90
N ALA A 236 8.65 -10.76 -5.16
CA ALA A 236 8.15 -9.44 -4.78
C ALA A 236 7.96 -8.51 -6.00
N GLU A 237 8.80 -8.65 -7.01
CA GLU A 237 8.72 -7.88 -8.26
C GLU A 237 7.43 -8.17 -9.04
N ALA A 238 6.86 -9.37 -8.88
CA ALA A 238 5.58 -9.70 -9.51
C ALA A 238 4.38 -8.98 -8.86
N GLU A 239 4.55 -8.48 -7.64
CA GLU A 239 3.60 -7.59 -6.95
C GLU A 239 3.97 -6.10 -7.15
N GLU A 240 5.11 -5.79 -7.78
CA GLU A 240 5.51 -4.44 -8.20
C GLU A 240 5.01 -4.13 -9.62
N ASP A 241 5.29 -5.03 -10.58
CA ASP A 241 4.92 -4.90 -11.98
C ASP A 241 4.69 -6.29 -12.60
N THR A 242 3.97 -6.35 -13.72
CA THR A 242 3.85 -7.60 -14.48
C THR A 242 5.17 -8.01 -15.12
N THR A 243 5.61 -9.26 -14.93
CA THR A 243 6.70 -9.85 -15.75
C THR A 243 6.40 -9.73 -17.25
N PRO A 244 7.39 -9.47 -18.12
CA PRO A 244 7.28 -9.81 -19.53
C PRO A 244 7.26 -11.34 -19.63
N SER A 245 6.09 -11.95 -19.82
CA SER A 245 5.99 -13.41 -19.85
C SER A 245 6.88 -14.02 -20.96
N ALA A 246 7.81 -14.90 -20.57
CA ALA A 246 8.55 -15.74 -21.49
C ALA A 246 7.62 -16.84 -22.04
N GLY A 247 7.26 -16.75 -23.33
CA GLY A 247 6.69 -17.86 -24.10
C GLY A 247 5.19 -17.83 -24.31
N GLY A 248 4.73 -17.09 -25.33
CA GLY A 248 3.37 -17.18 -25.87
C GLY A 248 3.31 -16.50 -27.23
N ALA A 249 2.90 -17.23 -28.26
CA ALA A 249 2.86 -16.75 -29.64
C ALA A 249 2.04 -15.46 -29.78
N ALA A 250 2.50 -14.59 -30.69
CA ALA A 250 1.87 -13.35 -31.13
C ALA A 250 0.33 -13.42 -31.10
N GLY A 251 -0.26 -12.79 -30.09
CA GLY A 251 -1.69 -12.81 -29.85
C GLY A 251 -2.10 -11.77 -28.83
N ASN A 252 -2.00 -10.49 -29.19
CA ASN A 252 -2.85 -9.38 -28.75
C ASN A 252 -3.42 -9.40 -27.30
N SER A 253 -2.59 -9.65 -26.30
CA SER A 253 -2.90 -9.43 -24.88
C SER A 253 -2.06 -8.27 -24.35
N THR A 254 -2.73 -7.19 -23.95
CA THR A 254 -2.21 -5.88 -23.53
C THR A 254 -1.63 -5.83 -22.12
N GLY A 255 -1.41 -6.97 -21.46
CA GLY A 255 -1.08 -7.05 -20.02
C GLY A 255 0.38 -6.85 -19.63
N ALA A 256 1.24 -6.47 -20.59
CA ALA A 256 2.55 -5.90 -20.32
C ALA A 256 2.79 -4.89 -21.43
N VAL A 257 2.31 -3.66 -21.22
CA VAL A 257 2.87 -2.55 -21.98
C VAL A 257 4.30 -2.49 -21.47
N ALA A 258 5.23 -3.07 -22.24
CA ALA A 258 6.60 -2.56 -22.27
C ALA A 258 6.41 -1.05 -22.33
N LEU A 259 6.61 -0.37 -21.19
CA LEU A 259 6.44 1.07 -21.04
C LEU A 259 7.28 1.62 -22.16
N ALA A 260 6.61 1.96 -23.26
CA ALA A 260 7.28 2.22 -24.50
C ALA A 260 7.95 3.55 -24.25
N GLY A 261 9.21 3.47 -23.78
CA GLY A 261 10.13 4.57 -23.81
C GLY A 261 9.99 5.10 -25.21
N THR A 262 9.38 6.27 -25.32
CA THR A 262 8.99 6.85 -26.58
C THR A 262 10.27 7.00 -27.39
N GLN A 263 10.57 6.03 -28.25
CA GLN A 263 11.44 6.19 -29.39
C GLN A 263 10.66 7.07 -30.38
N GLY A 264 10.50 8.34 -30.01
CA GLY A 264 9.73 9.34 -30.72
C GLY A 264 10.31 10.69 -30.37
N GLY A 265 11.33 11.10 -31.12
CA GLY A 265 12.10 12.29 -30.84
C GLY A 265 11.25 13.55 -30.82
N TRP A 266 11.28 14.25 -29.67
CA TRP A 266 11.18 15.70 -29.59
C TRP A 266 12.24 16.20 -28.60
N TRP A 267 13.40 16.50 -29.17
CA TRP A 267 14.55 17.10 -28.50
C TRP A 267 14.36 18.60 -28.35
N PHE A 268 14.29 19.11 -27.12
CA PHE A 268 14.72 20.46 -26.75
C PHE A 268 15.21 20.45 -25.28
N GLY A 269 16.47 20.03 -25.03
CA GLY A 269 17.06 20.12 -23.69
C GLY A 269 18.20 19.15 -23.34
N GLY A 270 19.30 19.16 -24.10
CA GLY A 270 20.69 18.80 -23.73
C GLY A 270 20.98 17.56 -22.87
N ARG A 271 21.68 16.58 -23.46
CA ARG A 271 22.61 15.69 -22.71
C ARG A 271 23.79 16.43 -22.07
N ASP A 272 23.85 17.75 -22.23
CA ASP A 272 24.93 18.62 -21.74
C ASP A 272 24.64 19.23 -20.36
N ARG A 273 23.44 19.00 -19.80
CA ARG A 273 23.02 19.49 -18.49
C ARG A 273 22.61 18.34 -17.58
N ALA A 274 22.94 18.44 -16.30
CA ALA A 274 22.53 17.44 -15.33
C ALA A 274 21.00 17.43 -15.17
N GLY A 275 20.41 16.28 -14.83
CA GLY A 275 18.95 16.16 -14.70
C GLY A 275 18.31 17.20 -13.76
N TRP A 276 19.04 17.62 -12.72
CA TRP A 276 18.62 18.67 -11.78
C TRP A 276 18.78 20.11 -12.27
N GLU A 277 19.12 20.31 -13.55
CA GLU A 277 19.11 21.63 -14.18
C GLU A 277 17.91 21.79 -15.12
N ARG A 278 17.01 20.80 -15.15
CA ARG A 278 15.77 20.85 -15.92
C ARG A 278 14.72 21.68 -15.18
N PRO A 279 14.02 22.60 -15.85
CA PRO A 279 12.86 23.27 -15.25
C PRO A 279 11.73 22.26 -15.07
N CYS A 280 11.09 22.27 -13.90
CA CYS A 280 9.83 21.57 -13.65
C CYS A 280 8.66 22.35 -14.26
N TRP A 281 7.44 22.24 -13.71
CA TRP A 281 6.26 22.96 -14.21
C TRP A 281 6.56 24.45 -14.52
N PRO A 282 6.17 24.96 -15.71
CA PRO A 282 5.38 24.33 -16.78
C PRO A 282 6.19 23.45 -17.76
N GLY A 283 7.50 23.32 -17.57
CA GLY A 283 8.35 22.34 -18.25
C GLY A 283 8.23 20.93 -17.67
N ASN A 284 9.24 20.10 -17.94
CA ASN A 284 9.31 18.73 -17.45
C ASN A 284 10.73 18.44 -16.92
N CYS A 285 10.82 18.16 -15.63
CA CYS A 285 12.05 17.79 -14.94
C CYS A 285 12.13 16.29 -14.60
N GLY A 286 11.12 15.50 -14.99
CA GLY A 286 11.03 14.07 -14.72
C GLY A 286 10.62 13.24 -15.94
N PRO A 287 10.25 11.96 -15.71
CA PRO A 287 9.94 11.01 -16.77
C PRO A 287 8.59 11.29 -17.44
N GLY A 288 8.29 10.52 -18.49
CA GLY A 288 7.02 10.59 -19.20
C GLY A 288 6.79 11.92 -19.94
N LEU A 289 5.53 12.27 -20.18
CA LEU A 289 5.15 13.51 -20.89
C LEU A 289 5.05 14.73 -19.97
N GLY A 290 5.51 14.59 -18.72
CA GLY A 290 5.56 15.66 -17.73
C GLY A 290 4.28 15.83 -16.91
N PRO A 291 4.18 16.94 -16.16
CA PRO A 291 3.11 17.17 -15.20
C PRO A 291 1.73 17.37 -15.83
N TRP A 292 0.70 16.96 -15.09
CA TRP A 292 -0.69 17.34 -15.37
C TRP A 292 -0.89 18.86 -15.37
N ARG A 293 -1.75 19.35 -16.26
CA ARG A 293 -1.79 20.77 -16.67
C ARG A 293 -2.93 21.58 -16.07
N LYS A 294 -4.04 20.93 -15.67
CA LYS A 294 -5.23 21.63 -15.17
C LYS A 294 -4.94 22.14 -13.76
N ARG A 295 -5.03 23.46 -13.55
CA ARG A 295 -4.78 24.10 -12.25
C ARG A 295 -5.91 24.99 -11.80
N SER A 296 -6.03 25.18 -10.49
CA SER A 296 -7.01 26.08 -9.89
C SER A 296 -6.49 26.65 -8.57
N SER A 297 -6.64 27.95 -8.35
CA SER A 297 -6.34 28.62 -7.07
C SER A 297 -7.43 28.43 -6.00
N THR A 298 -8.59 27.90 -6.42
CA THR A 298 -9.72 27.58 -5.55
C THR A 298 -10.18 26.15 -5.77
N LEU A 299 -10.34 25.39 -4.70
CA LEU A 299 -10.99 24.08 -4.78
C LEU A 299 -12.49 24.26 -5.01
N LEU A 300 -13.13 23.21 -5.53
CA LEU A 300 -14.58 23.17 -5.69
C LEU A 300 -15.27 23.49 -4.35
N GLY A 301 -16.37 24.24 -4.37
CA GLY A 301 -17.02 24.71 -3.14
C GLY A 301 -16.38 25.93 -2.47
N GLY A 302 -15.37 26.56 -3.08
CA GLY A 302 -14.81 27.84 -2.62
C GLY A 302 -13.86 27.71 -1.43
N ILE A 303 -13.33 26.51 -1.19
CA ILE A 303 -12.40 26.24 -0.09
C ILE A 303 -11.02 26.79 -0.50
N SER A 304 -10.49 27.72 0.30
CA SER A 304 -9.09 28.13 0.21
C SER A 304 -8.24 27.13 0.96
N GLY A 305 -7.41 26.38 0.24
CA GLY A 305 -6.46 25.44 0.82
C GLY A 305 -5.08 26.04 1.11
N ARG A 306 -4.14 25.19 1.54
CA ARG A 306 -2.75 25.50 1.91
C ARG A 306 -1.93 26.06 0.74
N TRP A 307 -2.15 25.52 -0.46
CA TRP A 307 -1.37 25.85 -1.65
C TRP A 307 -1.93 27.05 -2.41
N GLU A 308 -1.06 27.79 -3.09
CA GLU A 308 -1.41 28.91 -3.99
C GLU A 308 -2.32 28.43 -5.12
N GLU A 309 -1.95 27.30 -5.73
CA GLU A 309 -2.71 26.59 -6.75
C GLU A 309 -2.71 25.09 -6.47
N TYR A 310 -3.77 24.43 -6.92
CA TYR A 310 -3.93 22.99 -6.91
C TYR A 310 -3.94 22.44 -8.33
N VAL A 311 -3.36 21.26 -8.52
CA VAL A 311 -3.38 20.53 -9.78
C VAL A 311 -4.57 19.59 -9.76
N ILE A 312 -5.51 19.79 -10.68
CA ILE A 312 -6.78 19.06 -10.69
C ILE A 312 -6.69 17.85 -11.61
N LEU A 313 -6.92 16.67 -11.04
CA LEU A 313 -6.85 15.38 -11.70
C LEU A 313 -8.21 14.69 -11.58
N GLU A 314 -8.92 14.53 -12.69
CA GLU A 314 -10.24 13.90 -12.68
C GLU A 314 -10.08 12.39 -12.87
N TYR A 315 -10.80 11.60 -12.07
CA TYR A 315 -10.84 10.15 -12.21
C TYR A 315 -12.27 9.63 -12.13
N TYR A 316 -12.51 8.46 -12.71
CA TYR A 316 -13.78 7.75 -12.56
C TYR A 316 -13.53 6.25 -12.46
N PHE A 317 -14.44 5.56 -11.78
CA PHE A 317 -14.41 4.11 -11.68
C PHE A 317 -15.22 3.49 -12.81
N SER A 318 -14.71 2.42 -13.40
CA SER A 318 -15.52 1.52 -14.22
C SER A 318 -16.53 0.74 -13.37
N ASP A 319 -17.50 0.12 -14.03
CA ASP A 319 -18.58 -0.63 -13.36
C ASP A 319 -18.06 -1.90 -12.66
N GLU A 320 -16.92 -2.44 -13.10
CA GLU A 320 -16.31 -3.65 -12.57
C GLU A 320 -15.57 -3.45 -11.24
N VAL A 321 -15.36 -2.20 -10.81
CA VAL A 321 -14.67 -1.90 -9.55
C VAL A 321 -15.62 -2.02 -8.36
N ASP A 322 -15.34 -2.97 -7.48
CA ASP A 322 -16.11 -3.19 -6.26
C ASP A 322 -15.82 -2.14 -5.16
N ALA A 323 -16.63 -2.17 -4.10
CA ALA A 323 -16.55 -1.17 -3.03
C ALA A 323 -15.22 -1.21 -2.25
N GLY A 324 -14.60 -2.38 -2.06
CA GLY A 324 -13.32 -2.50 -1.36
C GLY A 324 -12.20 -1.83 -2.14
N ARG A 325 -12.13 -2.12 -3.45
CA ARG A 325 -11.20 -1.47 -4.39
C ARG A 325 -11.40 0.05 -4.46
N LYS A 326 -12.65 0.52 -4.52
CA LYS A 326 -12.97 1.96 -4.50
C LYS A 326 -12.46 2.65 -3.24
N GLU A 327 -12.66 2.02 -2.09
CA GLU A 327 -12.21 2.58 -0.82
C GLU A 327 -10.67 2.57 -0.69
N ALA A 328 -10.01 1.48 -1.09
CA ALA A 328 -8.56 1.40 -1.12
C ALA A 328 -7.95 2.49 -2.04
N PHE A 329 -8.53 2.71 -3.22
CA PHE A 329 -8.09 3.77 -4.13
C PHE A 329 -8.28 5.17 -3.54
N ARG A 330 -9.42 5.44 -2.88
CA ARG A 330 -9.65 6.74 -2.22
C ARG A 330 -8.66 7.01 -1.10
N LYS A 331 -8.27 5.99 -0.33
CA LYS A 331 -7.22 6.12 0.69
C LYS A 331 -5.85 6.44 0.07
N ALA A 332 -5.52 5.81 -1.06
CA ALA A 332 -4.31 6.12 -1.79
C ALA A 332 -4.30 7.57 -2.32
N VAL A 333 -5.45 8.03 -2.83
CA VAL A 333 -5.66 9.44 -3.21
C VAL A 333 -5.46 10.36 -2.00
N ASP A 334 -6.08 10.06 -0.87
CA ASP A 334 -5.97 10.86 0.35
C ASP A 334 -4.52 10.97 0.84
N ALA A 335 -3.70 9.92 0.66
CA ALA A 335 -2.28 9.94 1.00
C ALA A 335 -1.50 11.01 0.23
N TRP A 336 -1.77 11.16 -1.08
CA TRP A 336 -1.17 12.18 -1.93
C TRP A 336 -1.71 13.59 -1.64
N GLU A 337 -3.04 13.76 -1.56
CA GLU A 337 -3.66 15.09 -1.36
C GLU A 337 -3.34 15.72 0.00
N LYS A 338 -3.10 14.90 1.03
CA LYS A 338 -2.80 15.38 2.38
C LYS A 338 -1.49 16.16 2.46
N VAL A 339 -0.53 15.83 1.59
CA VAL A 339 0.85 16.33 1.67
C VAL A 339 1.33 17.06 0.42
N THR A 340 0.54 17.08 -0.66
CA THR A 340 0.89 17.75 -1.92
C THR A 340 -0.19 18.74 -2.37
N CYS A 341 0.07 19.49 -3.45
CA CYS A 341 -0.93 20.34 -4.11
C CYS A 341 -1.78 19.58 -5.15
N MET A 342 -1.68 18.26 -5.20
CA MET A 342 -2.55 17.44 -6.05
C MET A 342 -3.97 17.43 -5.49
N HIS A 343 -4.95 17.48 -6.38
CA HIS A 343 -6.37 17.38 -6.05
C HIS A 343 -7.07 16.44 -7.03
N PHE A 344 -7.49 15.29 -6.53
CA PHE A 344 -8.17 14.25 -7.27
C PHE A 344 -9.68 14.39 -7.12
N PHE A 345 -10.36 14.56 -8.25
CA PHE A 345 -11.80 14.69 -8.30
C PHE A 345 -12.44 13.39 -8.80
N GLU A 346 -13.24 12.74 -7.95
CA GLU A 346 -14.03 11.57 -8.34
C GLU A 346 -15.25 12.02 -9.16
N ALA A 347 -15.19 11.80 -10.47
CA ALA A 347 -16.29 12.04 -11.37
C ALA A 347 -17.31 10.88 -11.31
N ALA A 348 -18.59 11.22 -11.18
CA ALA A 348 -19.68 10.24 -11.13
C ALA A 348 -19.89 9.48 -12.46
N VAL A 349 -19.38 10.03 -13.56
CA VAL A 349 -19.39 9.47 -14.91
C VAL A 349 -18.07 9.80 -15.60
N GLN A 350 -17.76 9.13 -16.70
CA GLN A 350 -16.57 9.38 -17.50
C GLN A 350 -16.45 10.88 -17.88
N PRO A 351 -15.43 11.60 -17.39
CA PRO A 351 -15.16 12.99 -17.76
C PRO A 351 -14.46 13.05 -19.13
N PRO A 352 -14.40 14.22 -19.79
CA PRO A 352 -13.55 14.40 -20.97
C PRO A 352 -12.07 14.11 -20.66
N ALA A 353 -11.34 13.58 -21.65
CA ALA A 353 -9.89 13.45 -21.56
C ALA A 353 -9.23 14.84 -21.46
N PRO A 354 -8.06 14.96 -20.81
CA PRO A 354 -7.32 13.90 -20.12
C PRO A 354 -7.87 13.59 -18.72
N ALA A 355 -7.95 12.31 -18.35
CA ALA A 355 -8.42 11.85 -17.04
C ALA A 355 -7.89 10.44 -16.70
N VAL A 356 -8.15 10.00 -15.47
CA VAL A 356 -7.80 8.64 -15.00
C VAL A 356 -9.03 7.73 -15.07
N LEU A 357 -8.91 6.60 -15.76
CA LEU A 357 -9.85 5.48 -15.66
C LEU A 357 -9.34 4.51 -14.59
N VAL A 358 -10.13 4.28 -13.55
CA VAL A 358 -9.84 3.25 -12.55
C VAL A 358 -10.69 2.02 -12.83
N THR A 359 -10.05 0.87 -13.03
CA THR A 359 -10.74 -0.35 -13.49
C THR A 359 -10.31 -1.60 -12.71
N ASN A 360 -11.07 -2.68 -12.87
CA ASN A 360 -10.73 -4.03 -12.43
C ASN A 360 -11.03 -4.98 -13.60
N HIS A 361 -10.22 -4.85 -14.66
CA HIS A 361 -10.53 -5.44 -15.95
C HIS A 361 -10.56 -6.98 -15.85
N PRO A 362 -11.61 -7.67 -16.34
CA PRO A 362 -11.80 -9.10 -16.08
C PRO A 362 -10.67 -10.02 -16.54
N ASN A 363 -9.89 -9.60 -17.53
CA ASN A 363 -8.77 -10.37 -18.08
C ASN A 363 -7.41 -9.98 -17.46
N GLU A 364 -7.39 -9.00 -16.55
CA GLU A 364 -6.18 -8.44 -15.93
C GLU A 364 -6.33 -8.36 -14.40
N GLN A 365 -7.18 -9.22 -13.82
CA GLN A 365 -7.44 -9.26 -12.37
C GLN A 365 -6.23 -9.70 -11.53
N ASP A 366 -5.25 -10.33 -12.17
CA ASP A 366 -3.99 -10.76 -11.55
C ASP A 366 -2.89 -9.68 -11.63
N HIS A 367 -3.22 -8.44 -12.01
CA HIS A 367 -2.26 -7.35 -12.19
C HIS A 367 -2.71 -6.05 -11.56
N CYS A 368 -1.81 -5.31 -10.91
CA CYS A 368 -2.04 -3.96 -10.42
C CYS A 368 -1.05 -3.05 -11.15
N PHE A 369 -1.53 -2.06 -11.91
CA PHE A 369 -0.65 -1.25 -12.76
C PHE A 369 -1.31 0.07 -13.22
N ALA A 370 -0.46 1.04 -13.59
CA ALA A 370 -0.81 2.23 -14.36
C ALA A 370 -0.28 2.15 -15.81
N THR A 371 -1.03 2.67 -16.79
CA THR A 371 -0.61 2.61 -18.21
C THR A 371 0.34 3.73 -18.64
N HIS A 372 0.43 4.82 -17.88
CA HIS A 372 1.24 5.99 -18.22
C HIS A 372 2.04 6.50 -17.03
N ILE A 373 3.18 7.11 -17.34
CA ILE A 373 3.95 7.92 -16.39
C ILE A 373 3.66 9.40 -16.67
N GLY A 374 3.02 10.07 -15.72
CA GLY A 374 2.64 11.48 -15.82
C GLY A 374 1.44 11.71 -16.74
N TYR A 375 1.45 12.86 -17.42
CA TYR A 375 0.38 13.29 -18.32
C TYR A 375 0.17 12.30 -19.49
N PRO A 376 -1.05 11.79 -19.75
CA PRO A 376 -1.29 10.81 -20.81
C PRO A 376 -1.34 11.45 -22.21
N GLY A 377 -1.49 12.77 -22.32
CA GLY A 377 -1.76 13.47 -23.58
C GLY A 377 -3.18 14.04 -23.63
N ASP A 378 -3.40 15.06 -24.47
CA ASP A 378 -4.62 15.89 -24.41
C ASP A 378 -5.93 15.14 -24.70
N ASN A 379 -5.88 13.98 -25.36
CA ASN A 379 -7.05 13.20 -25.77
C ASN A 379 -7.00 11.76 -25.24
N GLU A 380 -6.16 11.47 -24.25
CA GLU A 380 -5.91 10.13 -23.75
C GLU A 380 -6.29 10.00 -22.28
N TYR A 381 -6.60 8.76 -21.88
CA TYR A 381 -6.80 8.41 -20.47
C TYR A 381 -5.59 7.63 -20.01
N THR A 382 -5.16 7.89 -18.79
CA THR A 382 -4.35 6.89 -18.08
C THR A 382 -5.29 5.90 -17.41
N THR A 383 -4.95 4.62 -17.47
CA THR A 383 -5.72 3.55 -16.84
C THR A 383 -4.95 3.07 -15.62
N VAL A 384 -5.60 3.01 -14.47
CA VAL A 384 -5.14 2.33 -13.27
C VAL A 384 -5.99 1.07 -13.10
N ASN A 385 -5.41 -0.09 -13.39
CA ASN A 385 -6.07 -1.37 -13.13
C ASN A 385 -5.74 -1.83 -11.73
N LEU A 386 -6.79 -2.02 -10.92
CA LEU A 386 -6.64 -2.38 -9.51
C LEU A 386 -6.45 -3.87 -9.28
N GLY A 387 -6.72 -4.75 -10.25
CA GLY A 387 -6.60 -6.22 -10.17
C GLY A 387 -6.54 -6.78 -8.75
N TRP A 388 -5.40 -7.28 -8.27
CA TRP A 388 -5.27 -7.83 -6.92
C TRP A 388 -5.16 -6.79 -5.79
N CYS A 389 -4.86 -5.52 -6.08
CA CYS A 389 -4.87 -4.37 -5.16
C CYS A 389 -6.30 -4.03 -4.69
N SER A 390 -6.83 -4.88 -3.82
CA SER A 390 -8.27 -5.00 -3.61
C SER A 390 -8.80 -4.46 -2.28
N ASP A 391 -7.91 -4.18 -1.34
CA ASP A 391 -8.25 -3.84 0.03
C ASP A 391 -7.11 -3.06 0.71
N ASN A 392 -7.28 -2.78 2.01
CA ASN A 392 -6.32 -2.03 2.82
C ASN A 392 -4.89 -2.57 2.79
N ARG A 393 -4.71 -3.88 2.56
CA ARG A 393 -3.38 -4.50 2.52
C ARG A 393 -2.52 -3.99 1.37
N TYR A 394 -3.13 -3.49 0.30
CA TYR A 394 -2.44 -3.06 -0.92
C TYR A 394 -2.60 -1.57 -1.24
N VAL A 395 -3.00 -0.77 -0.25
CA VAL A 395 -3.11 0.69 -0.46
C VAL A 395 -1.75 1.27 -0.86
N GLY A 396 -0.64 0.75 -0.32
CA GLY A 396 0.72 1.13 -0.73
C GLY A 396 0.98 0.94 -2.22
N ASN A 397 0.54 -0.18 -2.80
CA ASN A 397 0.70 -0.46 -4.22
C ASN A 397 -0.16 0.51 -5.05
N ILE A 398 -1.37 0.86 -4.60
CA ILE A 398 -2.18 1.88 -5.28
C ILE A 398 -1.53 3.28 -5.18
N ILE A 399 -0.89 3.62 -4.05
CA ILE A 399 -0.12 4.86 -3.91
C ILE A 399 1.04 4.88 -4.92
N HIS A 400 1.73 3.74 -5.09
CA HIS A 400 2.79 3.56 -6.10
C HIS A 400 2.27 3.80 -7.53
N GLU A 401 1.14 3.16 -7.91
CA GLU A 401 0.53 3.38 -9.23
C GLU A 401 0.12 4.84 -9.44
N LEU A 402 -0.38 5.49 -8.40
CA LEU A 402 -0.65 6.93 -8.45
C LEU A 402 0.64 7.74 -8.59
N GLY A 403 1.76 7.32 -8.01
CA GLY A 403 3.08 7.89 -8.25
C GLY A 403 3.45 7.87 -9.73
N HIS A 404 3.24 6.75 -10.42
CA HIS A 404 3.39 6.68 -11.88
C HIS A 404 2.46 7.66 -12.60
N VAL A 405 1.16 7.68 -12.27
CA VAL A 405 0.19 8.64 -12.84
C VAL A 405 0.63 10.09 -12.65
N LEU A 406 1.29 10.40 -11.54
CA LEU A 406 1.81 11.73 -11.23
C LEU A 406 3.14 12.07 -11.91
N GLY A 407 3.83 11.09 -12.50
CA GLY A 407 5.08 11.31 -13.24
C GLY A 407 6.33 10.86 -12.50
N MET A 408 6.23 9.82 -11.66
CA MET A 408 7.37 9.17 -11.03
C MET A 408 7.79 7.92 -11.82
N ASN A 409 9.09 7.71 -11.95
CA ASN A 409 9.66 6.44 -12.42
C ASN A 409 9.97 5.58 -11.19
N HIS A 410 10.34 4.33 -11.39
CA HIS A 410 10.98 3.59 -10.31
C HIS A 410 12.32 4.22 -9.91
N GLU A 411 12.60 4.25 -8.61
CA GLU A 411 13.78 4.94 -8.06
C GLU A 411 15.09 4.26 -8.52
N GLN A 412 15.10 2.94 -8.71
CA GLN A 412 16.27 2.21 -9.24
C GLN A 412 16.61 2.54 -10.70
N LYS A 413 15.72 3.22 -11.43
CA LYS A 413 15.96 3.64 -12.83
C LYS A 413 16.64 5.01 -12.93
N ARG A 414 16.93 5.67 -11.80
CA ARG A 414 17.67 6.94 -11.81
C ARG A 414 19.08 6.78 -12.42
N PRO A 415 19.59 7.79 -13.13
CA PRO A 415 20.93 7.77 -13.71
C PRO A 415 22.07 7.52 -12.71
N ASP A 416 21.91 7.96 -11.46
CA ASP A 416 22.88 7.79 -10.38
C ASP A 416 22.67 6.50 -9.55
N ALA A 417 21.66 5.69 -9.87
CA ALA A 417 21.39 4.45 -9.14
C ALA A 417 22.54 3.45 -9.31
N ILE A 418 22.80 3.01 -10.54
CA ILE A 418 23.76 1.92 -10.84
C ILE A 418 25.16 2.45 -11.18
N HIS A 419 25.26 3.69 -11.67
CA HIS A 419 26.50 4.30 -12.11
C HIS A 419 26.70 5.65 -11.45
N SER A 420 27.96 6.09 -11.32
CA SER A 420 28.19 7.46 -10.91
C SER A 420 27.75 8.42 -12.03
N TYR A 421 26.92 9.39 -11.67
CA TYR A 421 26.40 10.41 -12.57
C TYR A 421 26.71 11.79 -12.01
N ASN A 422 27.59 12.54 -12.70
CA ASN A 422 27.97 13.91 -12.32
C ASN A 422 28.42 14.06 -10.84
N GLY A 423 29.11 13.05 -10.30
CA GLY A 423 29.63 13.06 -8.92
C GLY A 423 28.67 12.49 -7.87
N HIS A 424 27.47 12.06 -8.27
CA HIS A 424 26.50 11.37 -7.43
C HIS A 424 26.46 9.87 -7.74
N GLY A 425 26.02 9.06 -6.79
CA GLY A 425 26.01 7.61 -6.92
C GLY A 425 27.40 6.98 -7.13
N PRO A 426 27.47 5.68 -7.45
CA PRO A 426 26.34 4.75 -7.53
C PRO A 426 25.74 4.47 -6.15
N HIS A 427 24.43 4.28 -6.10
CA HIS A 427 23.67 3.91 -4.91
C HIS A 427 23.35 2.42 -4.84
N LEU A 428 23.42 1.72 -5.97
CA LEU A 428 23.09 0.30 -6.11
C LEU A 428 24.20 -0.43 -6.85
N ARG A 429 24.41 -1.69 -6.47
CA ARG A 429 25.16 -2.69 -7.23
C ARG A 429 24.21 -3.81 -7.65
N VAL A 430 23.74 -3.76 -8.89
CA VAL A 430 22.81 -4.76 -9.43
C VAL A 430 23.53 -6.07 -9.77
N HIS A 431 22.93 -7.18 -9.36
CA HIS A 431 23.31 -8.55 -9.67
C HIS A 431 22.58 -8.99 -10.94
N TRP A 432 23.13 -8.63 -12.10
CA TRP A 432 22.49 -8.86 -13.41
C TRP A 432 22.07 -10.30 -13.68
N ASP A 433 22.83 -11.28 -13.17
CA ASP A 433 22.50 -12.72 -13.26
C ASP A 433 21.18 -13.08 -12.55
N ASN A 434 20.75 -12.28 -11.57
CA ASN A 434 19.53 -12.49 -10.78
C ASN A 434 18.34 -11.66 -11.29
N VAL A 435 18.52 -10.83 -12.33
CA VAL A 435 17.46 -9.93 -12.87
C VAL A 435 17.23 -10.10 -14.37
N ASP A 436 17.69 -11.19 -15.00
CA ASP A 436 17.70 -11.34 -16.47
C ASP A 436 16.30 -11.13 -17.12
N HIS A 437 15.24 -11.65 -16.52
CA HIS A 437 13.85 -11.44 -17.01
C HIS A 437 13.23 -10.09 -16.63
N TRP A 438 13.94 -9.30 -15.83
CA TRP A 438 13.54 -8.00 -15.29
C TRP A 438 14.51 -6.88 -15.69
N ALA A 439 15.46 -7.13 -16.60
CA ALA A 439 16.55 -6.21 -16.91
C ALA A 439 16.07 -4.80 -17.31
N ASP A 440 14.93 -4.70 -18.01
CA ASP A 440 14.32 -3.44 -18.40
C ASP A 440 13.86 -2.59 -17.19
N GLN A 441 13.51 -3.24 -16.07
CA GLN A 441 13.12 -2.57 -14.82
C GLN A 441 14.32 -2.01 -14.03
N TYR A 442 15.52 -2.47 -14.33
CA TYR A 442 16.78 -1.97 -13.77
C TYR A 442 17.57 -1.11 -14.76
N THR A 443 17.11 -1.01 -16.01
CA THR A 443 17.77 -0.20 -17.02
C THR A 443 17.54 1.28 -16.73
N GLN A 444 18.63 2.04 -16.68
CA GLN A 444 18.59 3.48 -16.38
C GLN A 444 17.75 4.26 -17.38
N ASP A 445 16.92 5.16 -16.86
CA ASP A 445 16.20 6.15 -17.66
C ASP A 445 16.79 7.55 -17.39
N PRO A 446 17.44 8.19 -18.39
CA PRO A 446 18.03 9.53 -18.26
C PRO A 446 17.00 10.63 -17.95
N ASN A 447 15.71 10.35 -18.16
CA ASN A 447 14.63 11.30 -17.88
C ASN A 447 14.08 11.16 -16.46
N SER A 448 14.51 10.18 -15.67
CA SER A 448 14.10 10.08 -14.26
C SER A 448 14.41 11.37 -13.51
N TYR A 449 13.56 11.71 -12.55
CA TYR A 449 13.72 12.90 -11.73
C TYR A 449 15.01 12.83 -10.91
N MET A 450 15.74 13.96 -10.86
CA MET A 450 17.05 14.06 -10.21
C MET A 450 17.15 15.33 -9.36
N GLY A 451 16.04 16.05 -9.16
CA GLY A 451 16.00 17.45 -8.74
C GLY A 451 15.62 18.39 -9.89
N SER A 452 15.72 19.70 -9.65
CA SER A 452 15.25 20.71 -10.60
C SER A 452 16.09 21.99 -10.60
N ALA A 453 15.97 22.76 -11.69
CA ALA A 453 16.48 24.11 -11.73
C ALA A 453 15.62 25.04 -10.87
N ASN A 454 16.27 26.07 -10.30
CA ASN A 454 15.63 27.10 -9.49
C ASN A 454 14.46 27.80 -10.22
N ASP A 455 13.25 27.68 -9.69
CA ASP A 455 11.99 28.32 -10.10
C ASP A 455 11.65 29.60 -9.31
N GLY A 456 12.61 30.09 -8.52
CA GLY A 456 12.52 31.36 -7.81
C GLY A 456 12.08 31.25 -6.35
N PRO A 457 11.43 32.28 -5.79
CA PRO A 457 10.99 32.27 -4.40
C PRO A 457 10.01 31.13 -4.11
N HIS A 458 10.15 30.50 -2.93
CA HIS A 458 9.31 29.39 -2.47
C HIS A 458 9.38 28.13 -3.33
N ASP A 459 10.47 27.97 -4.10
CA ASP A 459 10.77 26.72 -4.79
C ASP A 459 10.94 25.57 -3.76
N PRO A 460 10.18 24.47 -3.88
CA PRO A 460 10.30 23.33 -2.98
C PRO A 460 11.68 22.69 -2.98
N GLN A 461 12.39 22.69 -4.12
CA GLN A 461 13.66 22.01 -4.28
C GLN A 461 14.52 22.73 -5.33
N VAL A 462 15.81 22.90 -5.05
CA VAL A 462 16.76 23.48 -6.02
C VAL A 462 18.00 22.61 -6.12
N GLY A 463 18.36 22.21 -7.34
CA GLY A 463 19.49 21.36 -7.62
C GLY A 463 19.20 19.90 -7.29
N TYR A 464 20.28 19.12 -7.12
CA TYR A 464 20.21 17.67 -6.97
C TYR A 464 19.30 17.23 -5.80
N ALA A 465 18.34 16.37 -6.11
CA ALA A 465 17.55 15.65 -5.11
C ALA A 465 18.28 14.35 -4.72
N PRO A 466 18.51 14.09 -3.42
CA PRO A 466 19.10 12.83 -2.96
C PRO A 466 18.37 11.58 -3.49
N TYR A 467 19.11 10.48 -3.56
CA TYR A 467 18.55 9.18 -3.88
C TYR A 467 17.78 8.65 -2.67
N ASP A 468 16.57 8.16 -2.89
CA ASP A 468 15.68 7.77 -1.79
C ASP A 468 15.45 6.27 -1.74
N PHE A 469 16.27 5.57 -0.93
CA PHE A 469 16.09 4.14 -0.70
C PHE A 469 14.73 3.79 -0.09
N GLY A 470 14.08 4.72 0.61
CA GLY A 470 12.77 4.51 1.23
C GLY A 470 11.59 4.91 0.35
N SER A 471 11.84 5.34 -0.90
CA SER A 471 10.79 5.73 -1.84
C SER A 471 9.79 4.59 -2.02
N ILE A 472 8.50 4.93 -2.07
CA ILE A 472 7.45 3.98 -2.42
C ILE A 472 7.59 3.46 -3.86
N MET A 473 8.40 4.13 -4.69
CA MET A 473 8.74 3.75 -6.06
C MET A 473 10.00 2.87 -6.15
N HIS A 474 10.62 2.51 -5.02
CA HIS A 474 11.85 1.72 -5.01
C HIS A 474 11.57 0.23 -4.85
N TYR A 475 12.10 -0.57 -5.77
CA TYR A 475 12.01 -2.04 -5.70
C TYR A 475 12.71 -2.61 -4.47
N PRO A 476 12.26 -3.76 -3.96
CA PRO A 476 12.89 -4.43 -2.85
C PRO A 476 14.31 -4.91 -3.20
N THR A 477 15.20 -4.95 -2.22
CA THR A 477 16.59 -5.43 -2.42
C THR A 477 16.62 -6.88 -2.87
N GLY A 478 15.92 -7.76 -2.15
CA GLY A 478 15.83 -9.19 -2.43
C GLY A 478 17.20 -9.83 -2.68
N THR A 479 17.35 -10.52 -3.82
CA THR A 479 18.65 -11.05 -4.29
C THR A 479 19.23 -10.24 -5.45
N HIS A 480 18.56 -9.16 -5.83
CA HIS A 480 18.72 -8.50 -7.13
C HIS A 480 19.82 -7.44 -7.14
N PHE A 481 20.09 -6.81 -6.00
CA PHE A 481 21.14 -5.81 -5.87
C PHE A 481 21.63 -5.72 -4.43
N ASP A 482 22.76 -5.03 -4.24
CA ASP A 482 23.16 -4.49 -2.95
C ASP A 482 23.01 -2.96 -2.96
N THR A 483 22.58 -2.38 -1.85
CA THR A 483 22.62 -0.93 -1.65
C THR A 483 24.01 -0.43 -1.25
N ILE A 484 24.27 0.84 -1.54
CA ILE A 484 25.52 1.54 -1.22
C ILE A 484 25.13 2.84 -0.49
N PRO A 485 25.27 2.89 0.85
CA PRO A 485 25.78 1.85 1.74
C PRO A 485 24.78 0.72 2.02
N MET A 486 25.29 -0.46 2.40
CA MET A 486 24.54 -1.72 2.49
C MET A 486 23.43 -1.70 3.55
N GLU A 487 23.59 -0.91 4.61
CA GLU A 487 22.57 -0.77 5.66
C GLU A 487 21.22 -0.23 5.14
N HIS A 488 21.21 0.48 4.00
CA HIS A 488 19.99 1.02 3.42
C HIS A 488 19.12 -0.03 2.71
N GLY A 489 19.59 -1.28 2.54
CA GLY A 489 18.78 -2.33 1.92
C GLY A 489 17.47 -2.60 2.66
N SER A 490 17.45 -2.37 3.98
CA SER A 490 16.24 -2.51 4.81
C SER A 490 15.19 -1.39 4.61
N LEU A 491 15.54 -0.32 3.88
CA LEU A 491 14.63 0.79 3.59
C LEU A 491 13.86 0.59 2.27
N THR A 492 14.38 -0.24 1.37
CA THR A 492 13.80 -0.48 0.03
C THR A 492 12.53 -1.34 0.10
N GLY A 493 11.70 -1.32 -0.96
CA GLY A 493 10.47 -2.12 -1.02
C GLY A 493 9.32 -1.56 -0.16
N ASN A 494 9.43 -0.30 0.28
CA ASN A 494 8.41 0.37 1.09
C ASN A 494 7.03 0.31 0.39
N ARG A 495 6.01 -0.17 1.11
CA ARG A 495 4.58 -0.13 0.74
C ARG A 495 3.70 0.43 1.85
N ARG A 496 4.31 1.14 2.79
CA ARG A 496 3.62 1.72 3.94
C ARG A 496 3.04 3.08 3.62
N SER A 497 3.86 3.96 3.09
CA SER A 497 3.54 5.39 2.94
C SER A 497 4.54 6.07 2.03
N LEU A 498 4.19 7.26 1.55
CA LEU A 498 5.13 8.17 0.87
C LEU A 498 6.32 8.49 1.80
N SER A 499 7.52 8.45 1.24
CA SER A 499 8.71 8.98 1.89
C SER A 499 8.79 10.51 1.75
N ASP A 500 9.70 11.15 2.49
CA ASP A 500 9.95 12.58 2.32
C ASP A 500 10.47 12.91 0.90
N GLY A 501 11.21 12.00 0.26
CA GLY A 501 11.68 12.14 -1.11
C GLY A 501 10.55 12.05 -2.13
N ASP A 502 9.61 11.12 -1.96
CA ASP A 502 8.42 11.00 -2.82
C ASP A 502 7.59 12.29 -2.78
N ILE A 503 7.37 12.81 -1.58
CA ILE A 503 6.61 14.05 -1.36
C ILE A 503 7.35 15.21 -2.02
N LEU A 504 8.64 15.38 -1.73
CA LEU A 504 9.46 16.47 -2.28
C LEU A 504 9.47 16.46 -3.80
N GLN A 505 9.62 15.27 -4.41
CA GLN A 505 9.62 15.12 -5.86
C GLN A 505 8.31 15.65 -6.46
N ILE A 506 7.14 15.27 -5.93
CA ILE A 506 5.87 15.78 -6.47
C ILE A 506 5.68 17.27 -6.18
N LEU A 507 6.08 17.75 -5.00
CA LEU A 507 6.05 19.18 -4.70
C LEU A 507 6.88 19.98 -5.73
N ASP A 508 8.06 19.50 -6.08
CA ASP A 508 8.97 20.14 -7.05
C ASP A 508 8.50 19.99 -8.50
N GLN A 509 8.16 18.77 -8.95
CA GLN A 509 7.67 18.52 -10.32
C GLN A 509 6.47 19.39 -10.66
N TYR A 510 5.56 19.60 -9.70
CA TYR A 510 4.36 20.42 -9.85
C TYR A 510 4.51 21.84 -9.33
N GLN A 511 5.66 22.22 -8.77
CA GLN A 511 5.90 23.55 -8.20
C GLN A 511 4.79 23.97 -7.23
N CYS A 512 4.51 23.09 -6.27
CA CYS A 512 3.52 23.32 -5.21
C CYS A 512 4.02 24.39 -4.24
N LYS A 513 3.48 25.62 -4.35
CA LYS A 513 3.85 26.77 -3.52
C LYS A 513 2.82 26.99 -2.41
N GLU A 514 3.26 27.06 -1.15
CA GLU A 514 2.38 27.34 -0.02
C GLU A 514 1.98 28.81 0.03
N LYS A 515 0.74 29.11 0.44
CA LYS A 515 0.28 30.48 0.70
C LYS A 515 0.99 31.05 1.92
N GLN A 516 1.38 32.32 1.82
CA GLN A 516 1.97 33.10 2.92
C GLN A 516 0.94 33.58 3.94
#